data_AF-Q99VK3-F1
#
_entry.id   AF-Q99VK3-F1
#
_cell.length_a   1.000
_cell.length_b   1.000
_cell.length_c   1.000
_cell.angle_alpha   90.00
_cell.angle_beta   90.00
_cell.angle_gamma   90.00
#
_symmetry.space_group_name_H-M   'P 1'
#
loop_
_entity.id
_entity.type
_entity.pdbx_description
1 polymer ?
#
loop_
_entity_poly.entity_id
_entity_poly.type
_entity_poly.pdbx_seq_one_letter_code
_entity_poly.pdbx_strand_id
1 'polypeptide(L)' 'MHTFLIVLLIIDCIALITVVLLQEGKSSGLSGAISGGAEQLFGKQKQRGVDLFLNRLTIILSILFFVLMICISYLGM' A
#
# COMPACT_ATOMS: atom_id res chain seq x y z
N MET A 1 -21.46 6.67 -16.36
CA MET A 1 -20.85 6.17 -15.10
C MET A 1 -19.58 5.37 -15.37
N HIS A 2 -19.61 4.42 -16.31
CA HIS A 2 -18.44 3.61 -16.68
C HIS A 2 -17.15 4.42 -16.91
N THR A 3 -17.15 5.40 -17.84
CA THR A 3 -15.97 6.23 -18.12
C THR A 3 -15.46 6.97 -16.89
N PHE A 4 -16.36 7.43 -16.01
CA PHE A 4 -15.98 8.11 -14.79
C PHE A 4 -15.27 7.17 -13.80
N LEU A 5 -15.78 5.95 -13.61
CA LEU A 5 -15.14 4.94 -12.77
C LEU A 5 -13.77 4.52 -13.33
N ILE A 6 -13.66 4.34 -14.65
CA ILE A 6 -12.37 4.05 -15.30
C ILE A 6 -11.37 5.19 -15.07
N VAL A 7 -11.80 6.45 -15.26
CA VAL A 7 -10.91 7.60 -15.05
C VAL A 7 -10.43 7.65 -13.60
N LEU A 8 -11.32 7.42 -12.62
CA LEU A 8 -10.93 7.31 -11.20
C LEU A 8 -9.95 6.16 -10.97
N LEU A 9 -10.19 4.99 -11.55
CA LEU A 9 -9.31 3.83 -11.41
C LEU A 9 -7.91 4.13 -11.98
N ILE A 10 -7.82 4.78 -13.14
CA ILE A 10 -6.53 5.16 -13.75
C ILE A 10 -5.77 6.13 -12.84
N ILE A 11 -6.46 7.13 -12.28
CA ILE A 11 -5.84 8.09 -11.34
C ILE A 11 -5.33 7.36 -10.10
N ASP A 12 -6.15 6.46 -9.54
CA ASP A 12 -5.80 5.70 -8.34
C ASP A 12 -4.60 4.76 -8.58
N CYS A 13 -4.53 4.13 -9.75
CA CYS A 13 -3.35 3.36 -10.19
C CYS A 13 -2.08 4.21 -10.20
N ILE A 14 -2.12 5.40 -10.81
CA ILE A 14 -0.95 6.29 -10.88
C ILE A 14 -0.53 6.74 -9.47
N ALA A 15 -1.51 7.06 -8.62
CA ALA A 15 -1.26 7.42 -7.23
C ALA A 15 -0.62 6.25 -6.46
N LEU A 16 -1.15 5.04 -6.60
CA LEU A 16 -0.59 3.82 -6.00
C LEU A 16 0.85 3.59 -6.44
N ILE A 17 1.12 3.62 -7.74
CA ILE A 17 2.48 3.44 -8.26
C ILE A 17 3.41 4.48 -7.63
N THR A 18 3.01 5.75 -7.63
CA THR A 18 3.82 6.83 -7.06
C THR A 18 4.10 6.60 -5.57
N VAL A 19 3.08 6.26 -4.77
CA VAL A 19 3.22 6.07 -3.33
C VAL A 19 4.01 4.80 -3.01
N VAL A 20 3.88 3.75 -3.81
CA VAL A 20 4.67 2.51 -3.67
C VAL A 20 6.13 2.75 -4.02
N LEU A 21 6.43 3.54 -5.06
CA LEU A 21 7.81 3.91 -5.40
C LEU A 21 8.46 4.77 -4.31
N LEU A 22 7.68 5.59 -3.60
CA LEU A 22 8.16 6.39 -2.47
C LEU A 22 8.28 5.59 -1.17
N GLN A 23 7.78 4.36 -1.11
CA GLN A 23 7.94 3.51 0.07
C GLN A 23 9.31 2.86 0.08
N GLU A 24 10.06 3.10 1.15
CA GLU A 24 11.31 2.38 1.38
C GLU A 24 11.05 0.88 1.57
N GLY A 25 11.84 0.05 0.88
CA GLY A 25 11.77 -1.40 0.99
C GLY A 25 12.13 -1.87 2.40
N LYS A 26 11.17 -2.45 3.12
CA LYS A 26 11.36 -3.05 4.45
C LYS A 26 12.17 -4.36 4.38
N SER A 27 13.46 -4.27 4.05
CA SER A 27 14.34 -5.45 4.00
C SER A 27 14.60 -6.08 5.39
N SER A 28 14.43 -5.32 6.47
CA SER A 28 14.71 -5.76 7.85
C SER A 28 13.83 -6.92 8.36
N GLY A 29 12.66 -7.18 7.74
CA GLY A 29 11.72 -8.18 8.25
C GLY A 29 12.24 -9.61 8.16
N LEU A 30 12.71 -10.04 6.97
CA LEU A 30 13.10 -11.42 6.74
C LEU A 30 14.49 -11.74 7.30
N SER A 31 15.48 -10.86 7.06
CA SER A 31 16.85 -11.04 7.56
C SER A 31 16.89 -11.04 9.09
N GLY A 32 16.10 -10.17 9.70
CA GLY A 32 16.04 -10.04 11.13
C GLY A 32 15.19 -11.09 11.86
N ALA A 33 14.19 -11.67 11.18
CA ALA A 33 13.44 -12.81 11.73
C ALA A 33 14.29 -14.08 11.78
N ILE A 34 15.18 -14.27 10.81
CA ILE A 34 16.09 -15.42 10.74
C ILE A 34 17.25 -15.26 11.73
N SER A 35 17.78 -14.04 11.91
CA SER A 35 18.91 -13.80 12.83
C SER A 35 18.53 -13.76 14.31
N GLY A 36 17.23 -13.72 14.66
CA GLY A 36 16.73 -14.07 15.98
C GLY A 36 17.26 -13.23 17.15
N GLY A 37 17.77 -12.02 16.90
CA GLY A 37 18.18 -11.12 17.98
C GLY A 37 16.98 -10.67 18.81
N ALA A 38 17.05 -10.81 20.14
CA ALA A 38 16.01 -10.35 21.08
C ALA A 38 15.62 -8.88 20.82
N GLU A 39 16.57 -8.07 20.33
CA GLU A 39 16.38 -6.70 19.84
C GLU A 39 15.23 -6.58 18.83
N GLN A 40 14.95 -7.57 17.99
CA GLN A 40 13.87 -7.47 16.99
C GLN A 40 12.47 -7.78 17.57
N LEU A 41 12.39 -8.62 18.60
CA LEU A 41 11.12 -8.91 19.27
C LEU A 41 10.66 -7.72 20.14
N PHE A 42 11.61 -7.06 20.82
CA PHE A 42 11.33 -5.94 21.73
C PHE A 42 11.50 -4.57 21.07
N GLY A 43 12.44 -4.42 20.15
CA GLY A 43 12.78 -3.17 19.45
C GLY A 43 11.91 -2.93 18.23
N LYS A 44 10.59 -3.11 18.37
CA LYS A 44 9.59 -2.68 17.38
C LYS A 44 9.74 -1.18 17.15
N GLN A 45 10.70 -0.76 16.33
CA GLN A 45 10.67 0.55 15.69
C GLN A 45 9.50 0.51 14.69
N LYS A 46 8.31 0.71 15.25
CA LYS A 46 7.10 1.10 14.56
C LYS A 46 7.51 2.18 13.57
N GLN A 47 7.17 2.04 12.29
CA GLN A 47 7.49 3.05 11.26
C GLN A 47 7.19 4.45 11.81
N ARG A 48 8.15 5.38 11.71
CA ARG A 48 8.01 6.75 12.24
C ARG A 48 7.94 7.73 11.09
N GLY A 49 7.19 8.81 11.28
CA GLY A 49 7.14 9.94 10.35
C GLY A 49 6.52 9.59 9.00
N VAL A 50 7.26 9.88 7.93
CA VAL A 50 6.78 9.83 6.54
C VAL A 50 6.46 8.40 6.10
N ASP A 51 7.30 7.41 6.45
CA ASP A 51 7.08 6.02 6.02
C ASP A 51 5.78 5.44 6.57
N LEU A 52 5.41 5.82 7.80
CA LEU A 52 4.14 5.38 8.39
C LEU A 52 2.96 5.99 7.64
N PHE A 53 3.08 7.26 7.26
CA PHE A 53 2.05 7.96 6.50
C PHE A 53 1.90 7.35 5.10
N LEU A 54 3.01 7.16 4.37
CA LEU A 54 3.01 6.54 3.04
C LEU A 54 2.42 5.13 3.08
N ASN A 55 2.81 4.31 4.06
CA ASN A 55 2.27 2.97 4.23
C ASN A 55 0.75 2.98 4.48
N ARG A 56 0.26 3.86 5.37
CA ARG A 56 -1.19 4.00 5.61
C ARG A 56 -1.93 4.47 4.36
N LEU A 57 -1.34 5.41 3.63
CA LEU A 57 -1.91 5.95 2.41
C LEU A 57 -2.00 4.87 1.33
N THR A 58 -0.98 4.03 1.17
CA THR A 58 -1.06 2.86 0.28
C THR A 58 -2.10 1.85 0.70
N ILE A 59 -2.27 1.58 1.99
CA ILE A 59 -3.35 0.69 2.45
C ILE A 59 -4.71 1.24 2.02
N ILE A 60 -4.94 2.54 2.23
CA ILE A 60 -6.21 3.20 1.85
C ILE A 60 -6.41 3.16 0.33
N LEU A 61 -5.40 3.57 -0.44
CA LEU A 61 -5.47 3.55 -1.91
C LEU A 61 -5.64 2.12 -2.45
N SER A 62 -4.99 1.13 -1.84
CA SER A 62 -5.12 -0.27 -2.29
C SER A 62 -6.54 -0.79 -2.06
N ILE A 63 -7.14 -0.45 -0.92
CA ILE A 63 -8.54 -0.79 -0.64
C ILE A 63 -9.46 -0.08 -1.64
N LEU A 64 -9.23 1.22 -1.90
CA LEU A 64 -10.01 1.98 -2.87
C LEU A 64 -9.91 1.37 -4.28
N PHE A 65 -8.70 1.02 -4.70
CA PHE A 65 -8.43 0.36 -5.98
C PHE A 65 -9.22 -0.94 -6.12
N PHE A 66 -9.20 -1.81 -5.09
CA PHE A 66 -9.98 -3.04 -5.12
C PHE A 66 -11.48 -2.77 -5.17
N VAL A 67 -11.98 -1.80 -4.40
CA VAL A 67 -13.41 -1.44 -4.43
C VAL A 67 -13.81 -0.92 -5.81
N LEU A 68 -13.02 -0.03 -6.43
CA LEU A 68 -13.25 0.47 -7.78
C LEU A 68 -13.22 -0.65 -8.82
N MET A 69 -12.20 -1.52 -8.76
CA MET A 69 -12.05 -2.66 -9.66
C MET A 69 -13.23 -3.63 -9.56
N ILE A 70 -13.64 -3.97 -8.33
CA ILE A 70 -14.80 -4.82 -8.07
C ILE A 70 -16.07 -4.14 -8.59
N CYS A 71 -16.25 -2.84 -8.35
CA CYS A 71 -17.44 -2.11 -8.78
C CYS A 71 -17.55 -2.09 -10.32
N ILE A 72 -16.45 -1.84 -11.03
CA ILE A 72 -16.39 -1.91 -12.50
C ILE A 72 -16.69 -3.34 -12.96
N SER A 73 -16.02 -4.34 -12.39
CA SER A 73 -16.19 -5.75 -12.76
C SER A 73 -17.59 -6.29 -12.51
N TYR A 74 -18.24 -5.94 -11.39
CA TYR A 74 -19.57 -6.42 -11.04
C TYR A 74 -20.68 -5.70 -11.77
N LEU A 75 -20.51 -4.41 -12.08
CA LEU A 75 -21.45 -3.76 -13.00
C LEU A 75 -21.35 -4.34 -14.41
N GLY A 76 -20.34 -5.17 -14.71
CA GLY A 76 -20.15 -5.79 -16.03
C GLY A 76 -19.96 -4.74 -17.13
N MET A 77 -19.53 -3.54 -16.75
CA MET A 77 -19.31 -2.40 -17.63
C MET A 77 -17.82 -2.27 -17.93
#